data_AF-X1GHT6-F1
#
_entry.id   AF-X1GHT6-F1
#
_cell.length_a   1.000
_cell.length_b   1.000
_cell.length_c   1.000
_cell.angle_alpha   90.00
_cell.angle_beta   90.00
_cell.angle_gamma   90.00
#
_symmetry.space_group_name_H-M   'P 1'
#
loop_
_entity.id
_entity.type
_entity.pdbx_description
1 polymer ?
#
loop_
_entity_poly.entity_id
_entity_poly.type
_entity_poly.pdbx_seq_one_letter_code
_entity_poly.pdbx_strand_id
1 'polypeptide(L)' 'MKIAIIGLAKSGKTTVFNALTKGKAEVAAYSPSLTPNIGVAKVPDSRLSAP' A
#
# COMPACT_ATOMS: atom_id res chain seq x y z
N MET A 1 -4.65 -13.35 -3.87
CA MET A 1 -3.92 -12.70 -4.99
C MET A 1 -3.13 -11.52 -4.43
N LYS A 2 -1.90 -11.25 -4.90
CA LYS A 2 -1.05 -10.14 -4.41
C LYS A 2 -0.76 -9.18 -5.56
N ILE A 3 -0.76 -7.88 -5.30
CA ILE A 3 -0.48 -6.80 -6.27
C ILE A 3 0.70 -5.98 -5.76
N ALA A 4 1.58 -5.55 -6.65
CA ALA A 4 2.76 -4.75 -6.33
C ALA A 4 2.64 -3.32 -6.89
N ILE A 5 3.07 -2.33 -6.10
CA ILE A 5 3.19 -0.93 -6.53
C ILE A 5 4.66 -0.69 -6.91
N ILE A 6 4.93 -0.48 -8.20
CA ILE A 6 6.28 -0.30 -8.76
C ILE A 6 6.45 1.09 -9.40
N GLY A 7 7.69 1.54 -9.58
CA GLY A 7 7.99 2.84 -10.21
C GLY A 7 9.27 3.50 -9.72
N LEU A 8 9.66 4.58 -10.41
CA LEU A 8 10.90 5.34 -10.18
C LEU A 8 11.02 5.90 -8.75
N ALA A 9 12.25 6.20 -8.32
CA ALA A 9 12.47 6.86 -7.04
C ALA A 9 11.67 8.18 -6.96
N LYS A 10 11.15 8.50 -5.76
CA LYS A 10 10.35 9.71 -5.49
C LYS A 10 9.01 9.84 -6.26
N SER A 11 8.54 8.80 -6.95
CA SER A 11 7.23 8.82 -7.63
C SER A 11 6.00 8.71 -6.71
N GLY A 12 6.15 8.82 -5.39
CA GLY A 12 5.04 8.77 -4.44
C GLY A 12 4.50 7.37 -4.09
N LYS A 13 5.21 6.29 -4.43
CA LYS A 13 4.75 4.89 -4.20
C LYS A 13 4.32 4.61 -2.75
N THR A 14 5.13 5.02 -1.77
CA THR A 14 4.83 4.80 -0.35
C THR A 14 3.61 5.60 0.10
N THR A 15 3.40 6.79 -0.46
CA THR A 15 2.22 7.61 -0.20
C THR A 15 0.94 6.89 -0.64
N VAL A 16 0.93 6.35 -1.86
CA VAL A 16 -0.22 5.56 -2.37
C VAL A 16 -0.43 4.29 -1.55
N PHE A 17 0.65 3.57 -1.21
CA PHE A 17 0.58 2.39 -0.36
C PHE A 17 -0.07 2.71 0.99
N ASN A 18 0.35 3.78 1.66
CA ASN A 18 -0.20 4.19 2.94
C ASN A 18 -1.67 4.61 2.83
N ALA A 19 -2.04 5.31 1.76
CA ALA A 19 -3.43 5.71 1.52
C ALA A 19 -4.36 4.49 1.36
N LEU A 20 -3.94 3.49 0.58
CA LEU A 20 -4.74 2.27 0.33
C LEU A 20 -4.83 1.36 1.55
N THR A 21 -3.73 1.17 2.25
CA THR A 21 -3.64 0.26 3.40
C THR A 21 -4.04 0.93 4.71
N LYS A 22 -4.26 2.25 4.71
CA LYS A 22 -4.32 3.10 5.92
C LYS A 22 -3.13 2.89 6.85
N GLY A 23 -1.99 2.47 6.28
CA GLY A 23 -0.75 2.17 6.99
C GLY A 23 0.10 3.41 7.26
N LYS A 24 1.23 3.19 7.94
CA LYS A 24 2.23 4.22 8.25
C LYS A 24 3.64 3.75 7.85
N ALA A 25 3.77 3.15 6.65
CA ALA A 25 5.07 2.79 6.13
C ALA A 25 5.93 4.05 5.92
N GLU A 26 7.22 3.95 6.24
CA GLU A 26 8.13 5.09 6.23
C GLU A 26 8.35 5.64 4.82
N VAL A 27 8.17 6.95 4.66
CA VAL A 27 8.41 7.66 3.40
C VAL A 27 9.84 8.20 3.41
N ALA A 28 10.81 7.35 3.06
CA ALA A 28 12.22 7.73 2.95
C ALA A 28 12.65 7.93 1.48
N ALA A 29 13.66 8.76 1.25
CA ALA A 29 14.22 9.01 -0.09
C ALA A 29 14.96 7.79 -0.68
N TYR A 30 15.49 6.93 0.21
CA TYR A 30 16.15 5.67 -0.10
C TYR A 30 15.95 4.74 1.09
N SER A 31 15.44 3.53 0.85
CA SER A 31 15.37 2.48 1.87
C SER A 31 16.36 1.38 1.47
N PRO A 32 17.38 1.08 2.30
CA PRO A 32 18.31 -0.03 2.05
C PRO A 32 17.65 -1.40 2.29
N SER A 33 16.43 -1.42 2.82
CA SER A 33 15.70 -2.64 3.18
C SER A 33 15.14 -3.32 1.93
N LEU A 34 15.66 -4.51 1.61
CA LEU A 34 15.14 -5.38 0.52
C LEU A 34 13.74 -5.95 0.81
N THR A 35 13.16 -5.64 1.98
CA THR A 35 11.85 -6.16 2.37
C THR A 35 10.74 -5.25 1.85
N PRO A 36 9.84 -5.74 1.00
CA PRO A 36 8.74 -4.92 0.47
C PRO A 36 7.70 -4.63 1.56
N ASN A 37 7.07 -3.46 1.48
CA ASN A 37 5.92 -3.14 2.32
C ASN A 37 4.73 -4.03 1.94
N ILE A 38 4.19 -4.78 2.90
CA ILE A 38 3.02 -5.63 2.70
C ILE A 38 1.84 -5.06 3.49
N GLY A 39 0.70 -4.91 2.83
CA GLY A 39 -0.53 -4.43 3.46
C GLY A 39 -1.76 -4.91 2.72
N VAL A 40 -2.91 -4.79 3.38
CA VAL A 40 -4.21 -5.25 2.86
C VAL A 40 -5.16 -4.07 2.83
N ALA A 41 -5.76 -3.81 1.68
CA ALA A 41 -6.86 -2.87 1.52
C ALA A 41 -8.17 -3.67 1.50
N LYS A 42 -9.14 -3.28 2.34
CA LYS A 42 -10.48 -3.87 2.31
C LYS A 42 -11.24 -3.29 1.12
N VAL A 43 -11.78 -4.16 0.28
CA VAL A 43 -12.67 -3.73 -0.82
C VAL A 43 -14.04 -3.46 -0.22
N PRO A 44 -14.58 -2.23 -0.32
CA PRO A 44 -15.93 -1.95 0.13
C PRO A 44 -16.93 -2.66 -0.79
N ASP A 45 -17.79 -3.49 -0.22
CA ASP A 45 -18.88 -4.17 -0.93
C ASP A 45 -20.17 -4.03 -0.13
N SER A 46 -21.13 -3.29 -0.66
CA SER A 46 -22.44 -3.07 -0.02
C SER A 46 -23.31 -4.33 0.01
N ARG A 47 -23.05 -5.32 -0.86
CA ARG A 47 -23.83 -6.57 -0.91
C ARG A 47 -23.52 -7.48 0.28
N LEU A 48 -22.31 -7.38 0.83
CA LEU A 48 -21.88 -8.15 2.00
C LEU A 48 -22.36 -7.53 3.32
N SER A 49 -23.12 -6.42 3.26
CA SER A 49 -23.65 -5.69 4.42
C SER A 49 -25.09 -6.09 4.79
N ALA A 50 -25.70 -7.06 4.10
CA ALA A 50 -27.02 -7.56 4.47
C ALA A 50 -26.94 -8.46 5.72
N PRO A 51 -27.95 -8.41 6.62
CA PRO A 51 -27.95 -9.15 7.90
C PRO A 51 -28.03 -10.66 7.73
#